data_AF-C7ZCE4-F1
#
_entry.id   AF-C7ZCE4-F1
#
_cell.length_a   1.000
_cell.length_b   1.000
_cell.length_c   1.000
_cell.angle_alpha   90.00
_cell.angle_beta   90.00
_cell.angle_gamma   90.00
#
_symmetry.space_group_name_H-M   'P 1'
#
loop_
_entity.id
_entity.type
_entity.pdbx_description
1 polymer ?
#
loop_
_entity_poly.entity_id
_entity_poly.type
_entity_poly.pdbx_seq_one_letter_code
_entity_poly.pdbx_strand_id
1 'polypeptide(L)'
;MTLERRIQKSSWEYNAKVPFLPAVPCQIPGDSVFLELDNYYIPRQCIYERTPRLSAEQWWNSDSLHIPNLTASLLSNLQPYKPTSPSRQLRYFEKLPQNIKQHIMFLVFQQELPSRCTYVMPQHYWKEAFFGIPFLWDLDRDLIDKASSFDLDWEKLTRQIMCPAETTWERRWGEGEARPWSYDDCGLIVPPGLTNRRRIWQIVEEMYPDDVEMQHWGE
;
A
#
# COMPACT_ATOMS: atom_id res chain seq x y z
N MET A 1 17.56 -12.69 9.53
CA MET A 1 17.94 -11.39 10.16
C MET A 1 16.66 -10.71 10.61
N THR A 2 16.54 -10.26 11.87
CA THR A 2 15.26 -9.70 12.40
C THR A 2 15.07 -8.23 12.00
N LEU A 3 13.82 -7.76 11.94
CA LEU A 3 13.43 -6.36 11.68
C LEU A 3 14.25 -5.38 12.54
N GLU A 4 14.58 -5.79 13.78
CA GLU A 4 15.35 -5.03 14.76
C GLU A 4 16.77 -4.66 14.30
N ARG A 5 17.41 -5.50 13.47
CA ARG A 5 18.77 -5.24 12.97
C ARG A 5 18.80 -4.29 11.78
N ARG A 6 17.73 -4.24 10.98
CA ARG A 6 17.59 -3.27 9.88
C ARG A 6 17.27 -1.86 10.37
N ILE A 7 16.77 -1.72 11.60
CA ILE A 7 16.50 -0.44 12.27
C ILE A 7 17.74 0.11 13.01
N GLN A 8 18.86 -0.62 12.97
CA GLN A 8 20.07 -0.26 13.69
C GLN A 8 20.86 0.81 12.90
N LYS A 9 20.96 2.02 13.48
CA LYS A 9 21.75 3.13 12.90
C LYS A 9 23.18 2.69 12.61
N SER A 10 23.66 2.95 11.40
CA SER A 10 25.07 2.86 11.05
C SER A 10 25.93 3.79 11.92
N SER A 11 27.22 3.48 12.05
CA SER A 11 28.18 4.30 12.81
C SER A 11 28.29 5.73 12.26
N TRP A 12 28.02 5.92 10.97
CA TRP A 12 27.93 7.22 10.33
C TRP A 12 26.65 7.98 10.74
N GLU A 13 25.48 7.33 10.73
CA GLU A 13 24.20 7.90 11.17
C GLU A 13 24.16 8.24 12.66
N TYR A 14 24.90 7.49 13.49
CA TYR A 14 25.04 7.78 14.92
C TYR A 14 25.79 9.10 15.16
N ASN A 15 26.83 9.37 14.37
CA ASN A 15 27.66 10.58 14.51
C ASN A 15 27.02 11.82 13.87
N ALA A 16 26.23 11.65 12.82
CA ALA A 16 25.66 12.75 12.06
C ALA A 16 24.33 13.31 12.65
N LYS A 17 23.78 12.72 13.72
CA LYS A 17 22.43 13.02 14.26
C LYS A 17 21.34 12.98 13.18
N VAL A 18 21.54 12.18 12.15
CA VAL A 18 20.59 12.02 11.05
C VAL A 18 19.44 11.11 11.55
N PRO A 19 18.17 11.40 11.19
CA PRO A 19 17.08 10.45 11.40
C PRO A 19 17.42 9.11 10.75
N PHE A 20 16.98 8.00 11.35
CA PHE A 20 17.24 6.66 10.81
C PHE A 20 16.66 6.54 9.39
N LEU A 21 17.47 6.09 8.44
CA LEU A 21 17.04 5.83 7.07
C LEU A 21 17.09 4.32 6.81
N PRO A 22 15.95 3.67 6.54
CA PRO A 22 15.99 2.27 6.18
C PRO A 22 16.73 2.11 4.86
N ALA A 23 17.77 1.29 4.86
CA ALA A 23 18.42 0.82 3.64
C ALA A 23 17.51 -0.24 3.02
N VAL A 24 16.67 0.16 2.08
CA VAL A 24 15.81 -0.76 1.33
C VAL A 24 16.57 -1.15 0.05
N PRO A 25 16.83 -2.44 -0.18
CA PRO A 25 17.44 -2.87 -1.43
C PRO A 25 16.46 -2.64 -2.58
N CYS A 26 16.92 -1.97 -3.62
CA CYS A 26 16.23 -1.92 -4.91
C CYS A 26 16.82 -3.05 -5.77
N GLN A 27 16.38 -4.30 -5.57
CA GLN A 27 16.87 -5.42 -6.36
C GLN A 27 16.04 -5.65 -7.62
N ILE A 28 16.74 -5.75 -8.75
CA ILE A 28 16.31 -6.56 -9.90
C ILE A 28 17.17 -7.83 -9.84
N PRO A 29 16.59 -9.05 -9.91
CA PRO A 29 17.36 -10.28 -9.89
C PRO A 29 18.46 -10.30 -10.97
N GLY A 30 19.73 -10.40 -10.54
CA GLY A 30 20.91 -10.41 -11.42
C GLY A 30 21.71 -9.11 -11.48
N ASP A 31 21.21 -8.01 -10.89
CA ASP A 31 21.92 -6.74 -10.82
C ASP A 31 22.75 -6.57 -9.53
N SER A 32 23.69 -5.62 -9.55
CA SER A 32 24.46 -5.25 -8.35
C SER A 32 23.57 -4.63 -7.28
N VAL A 33 23.81 -5.00 -6.03
CA VAL A 33 23.13 -4.46 -4.85
C VAL A 33 23.19 -2.93 -4.82
N PHE A 34 22.03 -2.28 -4.97
CA PHE A 34 21.86 -0.85 -4.72
C PHE A 34 20.88 -0.64 -3.56
N LEU A 35 21.32 0.13 -2.56
CA LEU A 35 20.49 0.50 -1.41
C LEU A 35 19.97 1.91 -1.67
N GLU A 36 18.65 2.05 -1.86
CA GLU A 36 18.01 3.31 -2.19
C GLU A 36 16.86 3.64 -1.24
N LEU A 37 16.51 4.93 -1.19
CA LEU A 37 15.33 5.42 -0.45
C LEU A 37 14.05 5.33 -1.31
N ASP A 38 14.13 4.71 -2.49
CA ASP A 38 13.13 4.93 -3.54
C ASP A 38 11.75 4.34 -3.20
N ASN A 39 11.69 3.32 -2.34
CA ASN A 39 10.44 2.76 -1.79
C ASN A 39 10.04 3.37 -0.42
N TYR A 40 10.95 4.08 0.24
CA TYR A 40 10.68 4.86 1.46
C TYR A 40 11.18 6.29 1.26
N TYR A 41 10.51 7.04 0.37
CA TYR A 41 10.93 8.40 0.08
C TYR A 41 10.87 9.23 1.37
N ILE A 42 12.01 9.71 1.82
CA ILE A 42 12.11 10.83 2.75
C ILE A 42 12.82 11.94 1.97
N PRO A 43 12.24 13.15 1.86
CA PRO A 43 12.92 14.27 1.20
C PRO A 43 14.33 14.45 1.77
N ARG A 44 15.35 14.51 0.91
CA ARG A 44 16.77 14.67 1.36
C ARG A 44 16.93 15.90 2.26
N GLN A 45 16.16 16.94 2.03
CA GLN A 45 16.15 18.15 2.86
C GLN A 45 15.70 17.87 4.31
N CYS A 46 14.78 16.92 4.54
CA CYS A 46 14.40 16.46 5.89
C CYS A 46 15.52 15.71 6.63
N ILE A 47 16.45 15.13 5.88
CA ILE A 47 17.56 14.31 6.38
C ILE A 47 18.74 15.20 6.77
N TYR A 48 19.01 16.24 5.95
CA TYR A 48 20.24 17.04 6.05
C TYR A 48 20.05 18.45 6.62
N GLU A 49 18.84 19.03 6.60
CA GLU A 49 18.63 20.40 7.08
C GLU A 49 18.12 20.44 8.53
N ARG A 50 18.84 21.16 9.40
CA ARG A 50 18.43 21.44 10.80
C ARG A 50 17.23 22.40 10.91
N THR A 51 16.73 22.92 9.81
CA THR A 51 15.60 23.85 9.75
C THR A 51 14.58 23.36 8.73
N PRO A 52 13.30 23.18 9.10
CA PRO A 52 12.29 22.67 8.20
C PRO A 52 11.88 23.77 7.23
N ARG A 53 12.59 23.90 6.10
CA ARG A 53 12.14 24.74 4.97
C ARG A 53 11.20 24.01 4.01
N LEU A 54 10.65 22.87 4.42
CA LEU A 54 9.53 22.23 3.73
C LEU A 54 8.23 22.72 4.37
N SER A 55 7.74 23.85 3.89
CA SER A 55 6.39 24.32 4.15
C SER A 55 5.40 23.47 3.34
N ALA A 56 4.67 22.58 4.01
CA ALA A 56 3.19 22.60 4.03
C ALA A 56 2.61 21.30 4.61
N GLU A 57 3.18 20.13 4.34
CA GLU A 57 2.58 18.87 4.81
C GLU A 57 3.71 17.92 5.20
N GLN A 58 3.89 17.71 6.51
CA GLN A 58 4.79 16.70 7.07
C GLN A 58 4.20 15.30 6.85
N TRP A 59 3.85 14.97 5.61
CA TRP A 59 3.15 13.73 5.26
C TRP A 59 3.93 12.50 5.74
N TRP A 60 5.27 12.55 5.74
CA TRP A 60 6.17 11.52 6.24
C TRP A 60 6.09 11.30 7.75
N ASN A 61 5.56 12.27 8.50
CA ASN A 61 5.40 12.20 9.96
C ASN A 61 4.04 11.62 10.39
N SER A 62 3.17 11.27 9.43
CA SER A 62 1.88 10.67 9.74
C SER A 62 2.08 9.25 10.26
N ASP A 63 1.50 8.95 11.43
CA ASP A 63 1.61 7.64 12.07
C ASP A 63 0.99 6.56 11.18
N SER A 64 1.81 5.57 10.81
CA SER A 64 1.41 4.43 9.99
C SER A 64 0.91 3.25 10.82
N LEU A 65 1.15 3.24 12.13
CA LEU A 65 0.68 2.20 13.04
C LEU A 65 -0.69 2.56 13.62
N HIS A 66 -0.83 3.78 14.15
CA HIS A 66 -2.07 4.23 14.76
C HIS A 66 -2.76 5.29 13.89
N ILE A 67 -3.69 4.84 13.04
CA ILE A 67 -4.40 5.72 12.11
C ILE A 67 -5.81 6.02 12.65
N PRO A 68 -6.04 7.21 13.23
CA PRO A 68 -7.33 7.55 13.80
C PRO A 68 -8.41 7.59 12.72
N ASN A 69 -9.61 7.09 13.05
CA ASN A 69 -10.79 7.05 12.18
C ASN A 69 -10.61 6.29 10.86
N LEU A 70 -9.59 5.42 10.73
CA LEU A 70 -9.27 4.69 9.50
C LEU A 70 -10.51 4.01 8.89
N THR A 71 -11.21 3.20 9.67
CA THR A 71 -12.38 2.45 9.20
C THR A 71 -13.49 3.39 8.72
N ALA A 72 -13.81 4.43 9.48
CA ALA A 72 -14.85 5.40 9.12
C ALA A 72 -14.48 6.16 7.84
N SER A 73 -13.21 6.57 7.68
CA SER A 73 -12.73 7.21 6.46
C SER A 73 -12.81 6.27 5.25
N LEU A 74 -12.39 5.01 5.38
CA LEU A 74 -12.51 4.02 4.30
C LEU A 74 -13.97 3.80 3.88
N LEU A 75 -14.86 3.63 4.85
CA LEU A 75 -16.29 3.47 4.59
C LEU A 75 -16.93 4.69 3.93
N SER A 76 -16.46 5.91 4.23
CA SER A 76 -16.96 7.13 3.59
C SER A 76 -16.61 7.23 2.10
N ASN A 77 -15.63 6.45 1.62
CA ASN A 77 -15.28 6.36 0.21
C ASN A 77 -16.15 5.34 -0.56
N LEU A 78 -16.97 4.54 0.13
CA LEU A 78 -17.87 3.59 -0.53
C LEU A 78 -18.93 4.34 -1.35
N GLN A 79 -19.08 3.90 -2.59
CA GLN A 79 -20.08 4.43 -3.50
C GLN A 79 -21.23 3.43 -3.68
N PRO A 80 -22.44 3.90 -4.00
CA PRO A 80 -23.52 3.01 -4.38
C PRO A 80 -23.12 2.14 -5.58
N TYR A 81 -23.27 0.83 -5.44
CA TYR A 81 -23.11 -0.15 -6.50
C TYR A 81 -24.20 0.08 -7.55
N LYS A 82 -23.80 0.58 -8.72
CA LYS A 82 -24.68 0.78 -9.87
C LYS A 82 -24.29 -0.20 -10.97
N PRO A 83 -24.80 -1.45 -10.94
CA PRO A 83 -24.54 -2.38 -12.03
C PRO A 83 -25.18 -1.82 -13.31
N THR A 84 -24.36 -1.48 -14.31
CA THR A 84 -24.85 -1.06 -15.64
C THR A 84 -25.66 -2.19 -16.31
N SER A 85 -25.44 -3.43 -15.88
CA SER A 85 -26.30 -4.62 -16.05
C SER A 85 -25.66 -5.74 -15.22
N PRO A 86 -26.42 -6.62 -14.53
CA PRO A 86 -25.84 -7.80 -13.91
C PRO A 86 -25.20 -8.64 -15.01
N SER A 87 -23.87 -8.59 -15.08
CA SER A 87 -23.09 -9.26 -16.10
C SER A 87 -23.44 -10.75 -16.04
N ARG A 88 -23.62 -11.42 -17.19
CA ARG A 88 -23.90 -12.86 -17.24
C ARG A 88 -22.85 -13.64 -16.43
N GLN A 89 -21.64 -13.10 -16.36
CA GLN A 89 -20.49 -13.56 -15.59
C GLN A 89 -20.79 -13.72 -14.09
N LEU A 90 -21.48 -12.77 -13.44
CA LEU A 90 -21.83 -12.88 -12.01
C LEU A 90 -22.70 -14.12 -11.74
N ARG A 91 -23.68 -14.37 -12.59
CA ARG A 91 -24.58 -15.53 -12.47
C ARG A 91 -23.86 -16.87 -12.69
N TYR A 92 -22.81 -16.87 -13.50
CA TYR A 92 -21.98 -18.07 -13.69
C TYR A 92 -21.04 -18.28 -12.50
N PHE A 93 -20.45 -17.19 -11.99
CA PHE A 93 -19.54 -17.26 -10.84
C PHE A 93 -20.23 -17.88 -9.62
N GLU A 94 -21.46 -17.46 -9.31
CA GLU A 94 -22.22 -18.02 -8.17
C GLU A 94 -22.52 -19.52 -8.31
N LYS A 95 -22.62 -20.04 -9.53
CA LYS A 95 -22.86 -21.46 -9.80
C LYS A 95 -21.60 -22.33 -9.73
N LEU A 96 -20.41 -21.73 -9.63
CA LEU A 96 -19.17 -22.48 -9.54
C LEU A 96 -19.09 -23.25 -8.20
N PRO A 97 -18.46 -24.43 -8.19
CA PRO A 97 -18.10 -25.11 -6.95
C PRO A 97 -17.23 -24.23 -6.05
N GLN A 98 -17.35 -24.39 -4.73
CA GLN A 98 -16.66 -23.53 -3.76
C GLN A 98 -15.14 -23.52 -3.94
N ASN A 99 -14.53 -24.67 -4.22
CA ASN A 99 -13.10 -24.79 -4.47
C ASN A 99 -12.65 -23.98 -5.70
N ILE A 100 -13.49 -23.90 -6.73
CA ILE A 100 -13.18 -23.12 -7.94
C ILE A 100 -13.31 -21.62 -7.64
N LYS A 101 -14.34 -21.21 -6.89
CA LYS A 101 -14.47 -19.81 -6.44
C LYS A 101 -13.27 -19.34 -5.64
N GLN A 102 -12.84 -20.15 -4.66
CA GLN A 102 -11.65 -19.88 -3.85
C GLN A 102 -10.39 -19.76 -4.70
N HIS A 103 -10.23 -20.64 -5.68
CA HIS A 103 -9.08 -20.59 -6.59
C HIS A 103 -9.08 -19.33 -7.45
N ILE A 104 -10.24 -18.92 -7.98
CA ILE A 104 -10.35 -17.66 -8.73
C ILE A 104 -10.02 -16.47 -7.83
N MET A 105 -10.57 -16.42 -6.61
CA MET A 105 -10.25 -15.36 -5.65
C MET A 105 -8.75 -15.29 -5.39
N PHE A 106 -8.11 -16.42 -5.09
CA PHE A 106 -6.66 -16.49 -4.89
C PHE A 106 -5.91 -15.88 -6.09
N LEU A 107 -6.24 -16.29 -7.33
CA LEU A 107 -5.58 -15.77 -8.53
C LEU A 107 -5.82 -14.26 -8.75
N VAL A 108 -7.02 -13.75 -8.46
CA VAL A 108 -7.35 -12.33 -8.60
C VAL A 108 -6.56 -11.48 -7.61
N PHE A 109 -6.38 -11.96 -6.37
CA PHE A 109 -5.72 -11.20 -5.30
C PHE A 109 -4.20 -11.40 -5.23
N GLN A 110 -3.64 -12.32 -6.03
CA GLN A 110 -2.18 -12.45 -6.20
C GLN A 110 -1.60 -11.53 -7.27
N GLN A 111 -2.44 -10.88 -8.08
CA GLN A 111 -2.01 -10.00 -9.16
C GLN A 111 -2.19 -8.54 -8.79
N GLU A 112 -1.42 -7.66 -9.44
CA GLU A 112 -1.70 -6.24 -9.43
C GLU A 112 -3.11 -5.99 -9.96
N LEU A 113 -3.96 -5.41 -9.12
CA LEU A 113 -5.35 -5.16 -9.48
C LEU A 113 -5.42 -3.90 -10.35
N PRO A 114 -5.91 -3.99 -11.61
CA PRO A 114 -6.12 -2.78 -12.39
C PRO A 114 -7.16 -1.90 -11.70
N SER A 115 -6.99 -0.57 -11.84
CA SER A 115 -7.91 0.44 -11.28
C SER A 115 -9.33 0.32 -11.85
N ARG A 116 -9.47 -0.24 -13.06
CA ARG A 116 -10.76 -0.47 -13.70
C ARG A 116 -11.49 -1.65 -13.07
N CYS A 117 -12.73 -1.40 -12.63
CA CYS A 117 -13.62 -2.43 -12.14
C CYS A 117 -14.11 -3.35 -13.26
N THR A 118 -14.21 -4.64 -12.95
CA THR A 118 -14.57 -5.73 -13.87
C THR A 118 -15.96 -6.27 -13.60
N TYR A 119 -16.45 -6.18 -12.36
CA TYR A 119 -17.76 -6.67 -11.91
C TYR A 119 -18.03 -8.13 -12.33
N VAL A 120 -16.97 -8.95 -12.32
CA VAL A 120 -17.03 -10.39 -12.63
C VAL A 120 -17.35 -11.24 -11.41
N MET A 121 -17.14 -10.69 -10.21
CA MET A 121 -17.35 -11.36 -8.93
C MET A 121 -18.33 -10.56 -8.06
N PRO A 122 -19.23 -11.21 -7.32
CA PRO A 122 -20.17 -10.52 -6.43
C PRO A 122 -19.49 -9.64 -5.38
N GLN A 123 -20.15 -8.52 -5.02
CA GLN A 123 -19.61 -7.53 -4.08
C GLN A 123 -19.28 -8.09 -2.69
N HIS A 124 -19.97 -9.14 -2.23
CA HIS A 124 -19.66 -9.77 -0.94
C HIS A 124 -18.28 -10.44 -0.92
N TYR A 125 -17.82 -11.04 -2.03
CA TYR A 125 -16.47 -11.58 -2.10
C TYR A 125 -15.41 -10.48 -2.16
N TRP A 126 -15.71 -9.34 -2.78
CA TRP A 126 -14.83 -8.17 -2.71
C TRP A 126 -14.78 -7.58 -1.29
N LYS A 127 -15.90 -7.55 -0.57
CA LYS A 127 -15.94 -7.22 0.87
C LYS A 127 -15.07 -8.18 1.69
N GLU A 128 -15.19 -9.49 1.47
CA GLU A 128 -14.35 -10.49 2.13
C GLU A 128 -12.85 -10.30 1.82
N ALA A 129 -12.52 -10.03 0.57
CA ALA A 129 -11.15 -9.78 0.16
C ALA A 129 -10.57 -8.50 0.76
N PHE A 130 -11.37 -7.44 0.85
CA PHE A 130 -11.01 -6.20 1.53
C PHE A 130 -10.60 -6.44 2.98
N PHE A 131 -11.30 -7.32 3.70
CA PHE A 131 -10.91 -7.74 5.05
C PHE A 131 -9.65 -8.61 5.11
N GLY A 132 -9.31 -9.26 3.99
CA GLY A 132 -8.10 -10.05 3.85
C GLY A 132 -6.85 -9.22 3.58
N ILE A 133 -6.97 -7.90 3.35
CA ILE A 133 -5.84 -7.02 3.06
C ILE A 133 -4.93 -6.93 4.30
N PRO A 134 -3.69 -7.43 4.26
CA PRO A 134 -2.87 -7.57 5.46
C PRO A 134 -2.53 -6.25 6.16
N PHE A 135 -2.32 -5.17 5.40
CA PHE A 135 -2.01 -3.84 5.98
C PHE A 135 -3.23 -3.10 6.53
N LEU A 136 -4.44 -3.68 6.44
CA LEU A 136 -5.66 -3.17 7.06
C LEU A 136 -6.07 -4.02 8.28
N TRP A 137 -5.09 -4.40 9.11
CA TRP A 137 -5.28 -5.32 10.24
C TRP A 137 -6.11 -4.76 11.40
N ASP A 138 -6.22 -3.43 11.52
CA ASP A 138 -6.90 -2.69 12.61
C ASP A 138 -8.30 -2.17 12.23
N LEU A 139 -8.93 -2.75 11.21
CA LEU A 139 -10.30 -2.39 10.82
C LEU A 139 -11.32 -2.77 11.90
N ASP A 140 -12.26 -1.85 12.15
CA ASP A 140 -13.39 -2.05 13.04
C ASP A 140 -14.49 -2.83 12.30
N ARG A 141 -14.61 -4.12 12.66
CA ARG A 141 -15.57 -5.03 12.04
C ARG A 141 -17.02 -4.63 12.31
N ASP A 142 -17.31 -4.09 13.49
CA ASP A 142 -18.67 -3.69 13.87
C ASP A 142 -19.14 -2.49 13.03
N LEU A 143 -18.26 -1.53 12.75
CA LEU A 143 -18.57 -0.40 11.87
C LEU A 143 -18.82 -0.86 10.43
N ILE A 144 -18.04 -1.82 9.94
CA ILE A 144 -18.18 -2.32 8.56
C ILE A 144 -19.43 -3.18 8.39
N ASP A 145 -19.81 -3.96 9.40
CA ASP A 145 -21.04 -4.75 9.35
C ASP A 145 -22.29 -3.86 9.46
N LYS A 146 -22.21 -2.72 10.18
CA LYS A 146 -23.27 -1.70 10.12
C LYS A 146 -23.37 -1.02 8.76
N ALA A 147 -22.27 -0.92 8.02
CA ALA A 147 -22.24 -0.41 6.65
C ALA A 147 -22.73 -1.45 5.61
N SER A 148 -23.20 -2.64 6.03
CA SER A 148 -23.57 -3.71 5.11
C SER A 148 -24.91 -3.45 4.40
N SER A 149 -24.86 -2.69 3.32
CA SER A 149 -25.80 -2.91 2.21
C SER A 149 -25.08 -3.65 1.09
N PHE A 150 -25.77 -4.59 0.45
CA PHE A 150 -25.31 -5.23 -0.80
C PHE A 150 -25.18 -4.23 -1.96
N ASP A 151 -25.60 -2.98 -1.72
CA ASP A 151 -25.65 -1.88 -2.66
C ASP A 151 -24.38 -1.01 -2.61
N LEU A 152 -23.26 -1.48 -2.03
CA LEU A 152 -21.99 -0.75 -2.01
C LEU A 152 -20.94 -1.40 -2.92
N ASP A 153 -20.14 -0.56 -3.57
CA ASP A 153 -19.12 -0.97 -4.52
C ASP A 153 -17.78 -1.30 -3.83
N TRP A 154 -17.74 -2.49 -3.24
CA TRP A 154 -16.56 -3.05 -2.59
C TRP A 154 -15.43 -3.36 -3.57
N GLU A 155 -15.74 -3.73 -4.82
CA GLU A 155 -14.72 -3.94 -5.86
C GLU A 155 -13.90 -2.67 -6.07
N LYS A 156 -14.59 -1.54 -6.27
CA LYS A 156 -13.94 -0.26 -6.50
C LYS A 156 -13.03 0.13 -5.34
N LEU A 157 -13.54 0.10 -4.12
CA LEU A 157 -12.76 0.46 -2.93
C LEU A 157 -11.53 -0.45 -2.79
N THR A 158 -11.71 -1.77 -2.94
CA THR A 158 -10.61 -2.74 -2.82
C THR A 158 -9.51 -2.45 -3.85
N ARG A 159 -9.88 -2.20 -5.11
CA ARG A 159 -8.92 -1.86 -6.18
C ARG A 159 -8.19 -0.55 -5.90
N GLN A 160 -8.89 0.48 -5.44
CA GLN A 160 -8.28 1.76 -5.09
C GLN A 160 -7.32 1.64 -3.90
N ILE A 161 -7.61 0.78 -2.93
CA ILE A 161 -6.74 0.53 -1.77
C ILE A 161 -5.50 -0.27 -2.14
N MET A 162 -5.66 -1.26 -3.01
CA MET A 162 -4.56 -2.09 -3.52
C MET A 162 -3.74 -1.42 -4.63
N CYS A 163 -4.07 -0.17 -4.98
CA CYS A 163 -3.30 0.69 -5.87
C CYS A 163 -1.84 0.73 -5.39
N PRO A 164 -0.86 0.36 -6.23
CA PRO A 164 0.55 0.42 -5.83
C PRO A 164 0.93 1.88 -5.54
N ALA A 165 1.73 2.06 -4.50
CA ALA A 165 2.34 3.35 -4.25
C ALA A 165 3.38 3.59 -5.34
N GLU A 166 3.13 4.58 -6.21
CA GLU A 166 4.09 4.95 -7.27
C GLU A 166 5.37 5.48 -6.62
N THR A 167 6.52 4.96 -7.09
CA THR A 167 7.82 5.47 -6.64
C THR A 167 8.09 6.82 -7.29
N THR A 168 8.85 7.66 -6.58
CA THR A 168 9.23 8.98 -7.11
C THR A 168 10.14 8.91 -8.34
N TRP A 169 10.68 7.73 -8.69
CA TRP A 169 11.53 7.55 -9.88
C TRP A 169 10.77 7.81 -11.18
N GLU A 170 9.54 7.31 -11.30
CA GLU A 170 8.69 7.52 -12.49
C GLU A 170 8.28 8.99 -12.64
N ARG A 171 8.13 9.73 -11.53
CA ARG A 171 7.84 11.18 -11.52
C ARG A 171 9.09 12.07 -11.59
N ARG A 172 10.30 11.53 -11.40
CA ARG A 172 11.56 12.29 -11.25
C ARG A 172 11.99 13.03 -12.51
N TRP A 173 11.49 12.61 -13.67
CA TRP A 173 11.85 13.18 -14.99
C TRP A 173 10.82 14.20 -15.51
N GLY A 174 9.76 14.49 -14.76
CA GLY A 174 8.84 15.59 -15.05
C GLY A 174 9.34 16.90 -14.46
N GLU A 175 9.34 17.98 -15.24
CA GLU A 175 9.57 19.35 -14.76
C GLU A 175 8.46 19.76 -13.77
N GLY A 176 8.60 19.40 -12.50
CA GLY A 176 7.68 19.77 -11.44
C GLY A 176 8.21 19.35 -10.07
N GLU A 177 7.90 20.13 -9.03
CA GLU A 177 8.15 19.72 -7.65
C GLU A 177 7.51 18.35 -7.42
N ALA A 178 8.33 17.33 -7.13
CA ALA A 178 7.88 15.95 -7.01
C ALA A 178 6.87 15.84 -5.86
N ARG A 179 5.57 15.88 -6.17
CA ARG A 179 4.51 15.60 -5.19
C ARG A 179 4.58 14.11 -4.83
N PRO A 180 4.68 13.77 -3.54
CA PRO A 180 4.68 12.38 -3.09
C PRO A 180 3.36 11.70 -3.48
N TRP A 181 3.42 10.42 -3.89
CA TRP A 181 2.21 9.65 -4.18
C TRP A 181 1.29 9.57 -2.96
N SER A 182 -0.02 9.68 -3.14
CA SER A 182 -0.97 9.50 -2.04
C SER A 182 -2.25 8.84 -2.54
N TYR A 183 -3.09 8.40 -1.62
CA TYR A 183 -4.36 7.77 -1.98
C TYR A 183 -5.33 8.72 -2.69
N ASP A 184 -5.10 10.05 -2.63
CA ASP A 184 -5.77 11.03 -3.48
C ASP A 184 -5.59 10.71 -4.97
N ASP A 185 -4.40 10.21 -5.37
CA ASP A 185 -4.08 9.86 -6.76
C ASP A 185 -4.94 8.67 -7.25
N CYS A 186 -5.36 7.79 -6.33
CA CYS A 186 -6.27 6.69 -6.60
C CYS A 186 -7.74 7.06 -6.32
N GLY A 187 -8.05 8.34 -6.01
CA GLY A 187 -9.39 8.86 -5.79
C GLY A 187 -9.99 8.47 -4.43
N LEU A 188 -9.16 8.33 -3.39
CA LEU A 188 -9.58 8.02 -2.02
C LEU A 188 -9.22 9.16 -1.07
N ILE A 189 -10.19 9.54 -0.25
CA ILE A 189 -10.01 10.53 0.83
C ILE A 189 -9.79 9.77 2.13
N VAL A 190 -8.54 9.59 2.53
CA VAL A 190 -8.15 8.78 3.69
C VAL A 190 -7.10 9.49 4.54
N PRO A 191 -6.94 9.14 5.83
CA PRO A 191 -5.90 9.71 6.65
C PRO A 191 -4.50 9.43 6.06
N PRO A 192 -3.58 10.41 6.09
CA PRO A 192 -2.27 10.29 5.44
C PRO A 192 -1.39 9.16 6.02
N GLY A 193 -1.66 8.73 7.26
CA GLY A 193 -1.02 7.55 7.86
C GLY A 193 -1.23 6.27 7.04
N LEU A 194 -2.35 6.16 6.32
CA LEU A 194 -2.63 4.98 5.48
C LEU A 194 -1.71 4.91 4.27
N THR A 195 -1.40 6.07 3.66
CA THR A 195 -0.41 6.16 2.57
C THR A 195 0.96 5.70 3.05
N ASN A 196 1.40 6.12 4.25
CA ASN A 196 2.67 5.68 4.81
C ASN A 196 2.65 4.17 5.11
N ARG A 197 1.55 3.66 5.67
CA ARG A 197 1.37 2.23 5.92
C ARG A 197 1.46 1.41 4.64
N ARG A 198 0.80 1.85 3.55
CA ARG A 198 0.85 1.17 2.24
C ARG A 198 2.28 1.11 1.69
N ARG A 199 3.02 2.21 1.72
CA ARG A 199 4.42 2.26 1.25
C ARG A 199 5.32 1.29 2.02
N ILE A 200 5.22 1.29 3.34
CA ILE A 200 5.98 0.35 4.19
C ILE A 200 5.61 -1.09 3.86
N TRP A 201 4.31 -1.37 3.68
CA TRP A 201 3.86 -2.72 3.37
C TRP A 201 4.31 -3.17 1.98
N GLN A 202 4.29 -2.28 0.99
CA GLN A 202 4.75 -2.59 -0.36
C GLN A 202 6.24 -2.95 -0.40
N ILE A 203 7.07 -2.32 0.45
CA ILE A 203 8.48 -2.76 0.63
C ILE A 203 8.55 -4.22 1.07
N VAL A 204 7.66 -4.66 1.95
CA VAL A 204 7.62 -6.06 2.42
C VAL A 204 7.12 -7.00 1.31
N GLU A 205 6.15 -6.56 0.50
CA GLU A 205 5.62 -7.32 -0.64
C GLU A 205 6.65 -7.50 -1.77
N GLU A 206 7.46 -6.48 -2.03
CA GLU A 206 8.46 -6.45 -3.11
C GLU A 206 9.83 -7.00 -2.68
N MET A 207 10.03 -7.29 -1.39
CA MET A 207 11.30 -7.79 -0.87
C MET A 207 11.61 -9.19 -1.39
N TYR A 208 12.77 -9.36 -2.01
CA TYR A 208 13.30 -10.66 -2.42
C TYR A 208 13.90 -11.40 -1.21
N PRO A 209 13.87 -12.74 -1.19
CA PRO A 209 14.54 -13.54 -0.14
C PRO A 209 16.01 -13.16 0.05
N ASP A 210 16.71 -12.87 -1.06
CA ASP A 210 18.15 -12.55 -1.08
C ASP A 210 18.44 -11.12 -0.54
N ASP A 211 17.43 -10.24 -0.44
CA ASP A 211 17.55 -8.96 0.28
C ASP A 211 17.88 -9.16 1.75
N VAL A 212 17.56 -10.32 2.31
CA VAL A 212 17.83 -10.70 3.71
C VAL A 212 19.26 -11.23 3.90
N GLU A 213 19.94 -11.68 2.84
CA GLU A 213 21.23 -12.37 2.89
C GLU A 213 22.47 -11.51 2.56
N MET A 214 22.30 -10.23 2.24
CA MET A 214 23.38 -9.31 1.83
C MET A 214 24.48 -8.97 2.88
N GLN A 215 24.72 -9.80 3.91
CA GLN A 215 25.80 -9.59 4.88
C GLN A 215 26.95 -10.61 4.84
N HIS A 216 27.08 -11.43 3.80
CA HIS A 216 28.22 -12.38 3.71
C HIS A 216 29.39 -11.96 2.82
N TRP A 217 29.50 -10.69 2.39
CA TRP A 217 30.65 -10.23 1.60
C TRP A 217 31.36 -9.01 2.21
N GLY A 218 31.94 -9.24 3.38
CA GLY A 218 32.87 -8.31 4.02
C GLY A 218 33.82 -9.04 4.98
N GLU A 219 34.77 -9.78 4.40
CA GLU A 219 36.10 -9.95 5.01
C GLU A 219 37.00 -8.77 4.61
#